data_AF-A0A7K9RAJ6-F1
#
_entry.id   AF-A0A7K9RAJ6-F1
#
_cell.length_a   1.000
_cell.length_b   1.000
_cell.length_c   1.000
_cell.angle_alpha   90.00
_cell.angle_beta   90.00
_cell.angle_gamma   90.00
#
_symmetry.space_group_name_H-M   'P 1'
#
loop_
_entity.id
_entity.type
_entity.pdbx_description
1 polymer ?
#
loop_
_entity_poly.entity_id
_entity_poly.type
_entity_poly.pdbx_seq_one_letter_code
_entity_poly.pdbx_strand_id
1 'polypeptide(L)'
;ACLPQPTGMTRQQYVNTFLPLGALALLCLAQVYPFRLRRAIAAFYFPKREKTRVLFLYNKLLRQRKNFLYLQRGRVARQARQSPGLGTLLRQWCRRRWPWLRRYLRQRCTLCGTPETPRHQPCPNPDCSASYCESCW
;
A
#
# COMPACT_ATOMS: atom_id res chain seq x y z
N ALA A 1 -41.89 -20.45 50.57
CA ALA A 1 -41.15 -19.85 49.44
C ALA A 1 -40.33 -20.95 48.79
N CYS A 2 -40.71 -21.39 47.59
CA CYS A 2 -40.01 -22.44 46.87
C CYS A 2 -38.94 -21.79 45.98
N LEU A 3 -37.71 -21.68 46.47
CA LEU A 3 -36.59 -21.28 45.61
C LEU A 3 -36.19 -22.47 44.73
N PRO A 4 -36.05 -22.30 43.40
CA PRO A 4 -35.57 -23.35 42.53
C PRO A 4 -34.11 -23.68 42.87
N GLN A 5 -33.84 -24.95 43.16
CA GLN A 5 -32.52 -25.48 43.43
C GLN A 5 -31.70 -25.50 42.12
N PRO A 6 -30.51 -24.87 42.08
CA PRO A 6 -29.69 -24.87 40.87
C PRO A 6 -29.12 -26.27 40.65
N THR A 7 -29.62 -26.96 39.63
CA THR A 7 -29.05 -28.21 39.15
C THR A 7 -27.88 -27.91 38.22
N GLY A 8 -26.70 -28.45 38.55
CA GLY A 8 -25.53 -28.37 37.68
C GLY A 8 -25.83 -29.07 36.35
N MET A 9 -25.61 -28.37 35.23
CA MET A 9 -25.81 -28.95 33.91
C MET A 9 -24.96 -30.22 33.76
N THR A 10 -25.60 -31.30 33.32
CA THR A 10 -24.91 -32.57 33.09
C THR A 10 -23.95 -32.43 31.91
N ARG A 11 -22.86 -33.20 31.93
CA ARG A 11 -21.82 -33.15 30.88
C ARG A 11 -22.40 -33.36 29.46
N GLN A 12 -23.49 -34.11 29.35
CA GLN A 12 -24.20 -34.31 28.08
C GLN A 12 -24.93 -33.05 27.59
N GLN A 13 -25.54 -32.27 28.49
CA GLN A 13 -26.20 -31.01 28.11
C GLN A 13 -25.17 -30.00 27.57
N TYR A 14 -24.00 -29.91 28.20
CA TYR A 14 -22.89 -29.12 27.68
C TYR A 14 -22.48 -29.56 26.26
N VAL A 15 -22.24 -30.86 26.05
CA VAL A 15 -21.84 -31.34 24.72
C VAL A 15 -22.93 -31.03 23.68
N ASN A 16 -24.20 -31.25 24.01
CA ASN A 16 -25.30 -31.02 23.07
C ASN A 16 -25.49 -29.53 22.69
N THR A 17 -25.14 -28.59 23.58
CA THR A 17 -25.21 -27.15 23.27
C THR A 17 -23.96 -26.65 22.54
N PHE A 18 -22.77 -27.08 22.96
CA PHE A 18 -21.51 -26.59 22.38
C PHE A 18 -21.18 -27.21 21.02
N LEU A 19 -21.61 -28.46 20.75
CA LEU A 19 -21.39 -29.13 19.47
C LEU A 19 -21.99 -28.38 18.26
N PRO A 20 -23.29 -27.99 18.26
CA PRO A 20 -23.86 -27.24 17.14
C PRO A 20 -23.27 -25.83 17.01
N LEU A 21 -22.90 -25.18 18.13
CA LEU A 21 -22.23 -23.87 18.11
C LEU A 21 -20.84 -23.96 17.46
N GLY A 22 -20.06 -24.99 17.82
CA GLY A 22 -18.77 -25.27 17.19
C GLY A 22 -18.92 -25.60 15.70
N ALA A 23 -19.91 -26.41 15.34
CA ALA A 23 -20.20 -26.74 13.94
C ALA A 23 -20.58 -25.49 13.12
N LEU A 24 -21.41 -24.60 13.66
CA LEU A 24 -21.76 -23.32 13.03
C LEU A 24 -20.53 -22.42 12.86
N ALA A 25 -19.67 -22.31 13.87
CA ALA A 25 -18.44 -21.53 13.78
C ALA A 25 -17.50 -22.07 12.69
N LEU A 26 -17.33 -23.40 12.63
CA LEU A 26 -16.54 -24.07 11.58
C LEU A 26 -17.15 -23.86 10.20
N LEU A 27 -18.48 -23.92 10.06
CA LEU A 27 -19.18 -23.63 8.81
C LEU A 27 -18.98 -22.18 8.38
N CYS A 28 -19.04 -21.20 9.29
CA CYS A 28 -18.76 -19.79 8.99
C CYS A 28 -17.32 -19.57 8.52
N LEU A 29 -16.34 -20.25 9.13
CA LEU A 29 -14.95 -20.21 8.65
C LEU A 29 -14.81 -20.88 7.28
N ALA A 30 -15.48 -22.02 7.11
CA ALA A 30 -15.49 -22.75 5.85
C ALA A 30 -16.11 -21.92 4.73
N GLN A 31 -17.13 -21.11 4.99
CA GLN A 31 -17.84 -20.24 4.02
C GLN A 31 -16.93 -19.24 3.28
N VAL A 32 -15.77 -18.89 3.82
CA VAL A 32 -14.77 -18.06 3.12
C VAL A 32 -14.22 -18.77 1.88
N TYR A 33 -14.06 -20.09 1.94
CA TYR A 33 -13.53 -20.92 0.85
C TYR A 33 -14.49 -21.10 -0.34
N PRO A 34 -15.80 -21.41 -0.19
CA PRO A 34 -16.74 -21.44 -1.30
C PRO A 34 -16.95 -20.06 -1.90
N PHE A 35 -16.79 -18.95 -1.17
CA PHE A 35 -16.80 -17.63 -1.81
C PHE A 35 -15.62 -17.42 -2.76
N ARG A 36 -14.42 -17.89 -2.38
CA ARG A 36 -13.24 -17.90 -3.25
C ARG A 36 -13.40 -18.87 -4.43
N LEU A 37 -13.90 -20.08 -4.16
CA LEU A 37 -14.14 -21.11 -5.17
C LEU A 37 -15.27 -20.72 -6.14
N ARG A 38 -16.35 -20.08 -5.70
CA ARG A 38 -17.43 -19.59 -6.58
C ARG A 38 -16.89 -18.65 -7.65
N ARG A 39 -15.93 -17.79 -7.29
CA ARG A 39 -15.25 -16.93 -8.27
C ARG A 39 -14.41 -17.75 -9.25
N ALA A 40 -13.69 -18.77 -8.78
CA ALA A 40 -12.89 -19.64 -9.63
C ALA A 40 -13.78 -20.49 -10.58
N ILE A 41 -14.87 -21.06 -10.08
CA ILE A 41 -15.85 -21.84 -10.84
C ILE A 41 -16.53 -20.93 -11.87
N ALA A 42 -17.00 -19.74 -11.48
CA ALA A 42 -17.60 -18.79 -12.42
C ALA A 42 -16.60 -18.31 -13.50
N ALA A 43 -15.32 -18.15 -13.14
CA ALA A 43 -14.26 -17.83 -14.10
C ALA A 43 -14.00 -18.99 -15.08
N PHE A 44 -14.12 -20.24 -14.62
CA PHE A 44 -13.98 -21.43 -15.46
C PHE A 44 -15.15 -21.60 -16.44
N TYR A 45 -16.39 -21.42 -15.98
CA TYR A 45 -17.59 -21.58 -16.82
C TYR A 45 -17.87 -20.38 -17.73
N PHE A 46 -17.51 -19.14 -17.34
CA PHE A 46 -17.74 -17.92 -18.13
C PHE A 46 -16.44 -17.13 -18.41
N PRO A 47 -15.45 -17.72 -19.10
CA PRO A 47 -14.14 -17.12 -19.28
C PRO A 47 -14.20 -15.80 -20.08
N LYS A 48 -15.16 -15.67 -21.02
CA LYS A 48 -15.34 -14.45 -21.82
C LYS A 48 -15.70 -13.24 -20.94
N ARG A 49 -16.54 -13.40 -19.91
CA ARG A 49 -16.96 -12.30 -19.02
C ARG A 49 -15.88 -11.93 -18.02
N GLU A 50 -15.19 -12.91 -17.45
CA GLU A 50 -14.11 -12.66 -16.48
C GLU A 50 -12.90 -12.00 -17.18
N LYS A 51 -12.53 -12.43 -18.39
CA LYS A 51 -11.45 -11.81 -19.17
C LYS A 51 -11.69 -10.32 -19.40
N THR A 52 -12.92 -9.91 -19.74
CA THR A 52 -13.27 -8.48 -19.91
C THR A 52 -13.12 -7.70 -18.61
N ARG A 53 -13.55 -8.26 -17.47
CA ARG A 53 -13.39 -7.62 -16.15
C ARG A 53 -11.92 -7.46 -15.76
N VAL A 54 -11.12 -8.50 -15.95
CA VAL A 54 -9.67 -8.47 -15.67
C VAL A 54 -8.98 -7.46 -16.59
N LEU A 55 -9.28 -7.46 -17.89
CA LEU A 55 -8.71 -6.50 -18.84
C LEU A 55 -9.11 -5.06 -18.50
N PHE A 56 -10.36 -4.83 -18.11
CA PHE A 56 -10.82 -3.52 -17.67
C PHE A 56 -10.05 -3.05 -16.43
N LEU A 57 -9.94 -3.91 -15.40
CA LEU A 57 -9.21 -3.61 -14.18
C LEU A 57 -7.72 -3.34 -14.46
N TYR A 58 -7.10 -4.17 -15.30
CA TYR A 58 -5.71 -4.00 -15.73
C TYR A 58 -5.51 -2.66 -16.43
N ASN A 59 -6.36 -2.33 -17.41
CA ASN A 59 -6.29 -1.06 -18.11
C ASN A 59 -6.53 0.13 -17.18
N LYS A 60 -7.44 0.00 -16.21
CA LYS A 60 -7.69 1.03 -15.19
C LYS A 60 -6.44 1.27 -14.33
N LEU A 61 -5.83 0.21 -13.81
CA LEU A 61 -4.59 0.29 -13.03
C LEU A 61 -3.43 0.87 -13.85
N LEU A 62 -3.30 0.45 -15.12
CA LEU A 62 -2.28 0.96 -16.03
C LEU A 62 -2.47 2.47 -16.30
N ARG A 63 -3.71 2.91 -16.54
CA ARG A 63 -4.05 4.34 -16.70
C ARG A 63 -3.75 5.14 -15.44
N GLN A 64 -4.09 4.61 -14.26
CA GLN A 64 -3.80 5.26 -12.97
C GLN A 64 -2.28 5.45 -12.78
N ARG A 65 -1.48 4.42 -13.06
CA ARG A 65 -0.01 4.50 -12.99
C ARG A 65 0.56 5.53 -13.98
N LYS A 66 0.09 5.51 -15.24
CA LYS A 66 0.50 6.49 -16.26
C LYS A 66 0.14 7.92 -15.87
N ASN A 67 -1.07 8.14 -15.37
CA ASN A 67 -1.51 9.47 -14.93
C ASN A 67 -0.68 9.97 -13.73
N PHE A 68 -0.40 9.10 -12.75
CA PHE A 68 0.49 9.45 -11.65
C PHE A 68 1.87 9.90 -12.15
N LEU A 69 2.50 9.13 -13.04
CA LEU A 69 3.80 9.48 -13.61
C LEU A 69 3.74 10.78 -14.43
N TYR A 70 2.67 10.98 -15.21
CA TYR A 70 2.47 12.21 -15.98
C TYR A 70 2.37 13.45 -15.08
N LEU A 71 1.56 13.37 -14.02
CA LEU A 71 1.43 14.45 -13.04
C LEU A 71 2.73 14.71 -12.30
N GLN A 72 3.47 13.67 -11.90
CA GLN A 72 4.76 13.83 -11.23
C GLN A 72 5.81 14.47 -12.16
N ARG A 73 5.90 14.03 -13.42
CA ARG A 73 6.77 14.67 -14.42
C ARG A 73 6.40 16.14 -14.64
N GLY A 74 5.12 16.46 -14.70
CA GLY A 74 4.64 17.84 -14.78
C GLY A 74 5.06 18.69 -13.57
N ARG A 75 5.00 18.14 -12.35
CA ARG A 75 5.47 18.80 -11.12
C ARG A 75 6.98 19.05 -11.16
N VAL A 76 7.77 18.04 -11.53
CA VAL A 76 9.23 18.18 -11.65
C VAL A 76 9.60 19.20 -12.72
N ALA A 77 8.95 19.17 -13.89
CA ALA A 77 9.20 20.14 -14.95
C ALA A 77 8.84 21.57 -14.53
N ARG A 78 7.74 21.76 -13.78
CA ARG A 78 7.37 23.07 -13.20
C ARG A 78 8.38 23.52 -12.17
N GLN A 79 8.82 22.63 -11.29
CA GLN A 79 9.84 22.93 -10.29
C GLN A 79 11.21 23.24 -10.91
N ALA A 80 11.56 22.61 -12.02
CA ALA A 80 12.78 22.92 -12.77
C ALA A 80 12.71 24.27 -13.50
N ARG A 81 11.51 24.70 -13.93
CA ARG A 81 11.29 26.03 -14.54
C ARG A 81 11.22 27.15 -13.50
N GLN A 82 10.80 26.84 -12.27
CA GLN A 82 10.86 27.79 -11.17
C GLN A 82 12.33 27.95 -10.75
N SER A 83 12.81 29.18 -10.73
CA SER A 83 14.16 29.47 -10.23
C SER A 83 14.28 28.95 -8.79
N PRO A 84 15.42 28.32 -8.44
CA PRO A 84 15.63 27.87 -7.07
C PRO A 84 15.53 29.09 -6.15
N GLY A 85 14.52 29.12 -5.30
CA GLY A 85 14.33 30.21 -4.35
C GLY A 85 15.56 30.37 -3.47
N LEU A 86 15.79 31.58 -2.94
CA LEU A 86 16.95 31.87 -2.09
C LEU A 86 17.16 30.81 -0.99
N GLY A 87 16.06 30.27 -0.43
CA GLY A 87 16.09 29.21 0.58
C GLY A 87 16.63 27.86 0.10
N THR A 88 16.43 27.44 -1.17
CA THR A 88 17.01 26.19 -1.69
C THR A 88 18.50 26.35 -1.97
N LEU A 89 18.91 27.50 -2.48
CA LEU A 89 20.33 27.86 -2.68
C LEU A 89 21.08 27.95 -1.35
N LEU A 90 20.52 28.63 -0.34
CA LEU A 90 21.07 28.72 1.01
C LEU A 90 21.18 27.34 1.65
N ARG A 91 20.15 26.49 1.52
CA ARG A 91 20.17 25.12 2.04
C ARG A 91 21.26 24.28 1.39
N GLN A 92 21.48 24.42 0.09
CA GLN A 92 22.54 23.73 -0.65
C GLN A 92 23.93 24.26 -0.23
N TRP A 93 24.08 25.57 -0.06
CA TRP A 93 25.30 26.20 0.43
C TRP A 93 25.66 25.76 1.85
N CYS A 94 24.70 25.77 2.78
CA CYS A 94 24.88 25.26 4.13
C CYS A 94 25.26 23.76 4.14
N ARG A 95 24.65 22.93 3.27
CA ARG A 95 25.01 21.51 3.13
C ARG A 95 26.44 21.29 2.64
N ARG A 96 26.92 22.17 1.73
CA ARG A 96 28.30 22.15 1.21
C ARG A 96 29.30 22.58 2.28
N ARG A 97 28.98 23.65 3.02
CA ARG A 97 29.87 24.24 4.02
C ARG A 97 29.92 23.45 5.33
N TRP A 98 28.83 22.77 5.71
CA TRP A 98 28.70 22.08 7.00
C TRP A 98 28.31 20.61 6.81
N PRO A 99 29.27 19.65 6.83
CA PRO A 99 28.96 18.24 6.61
C PRO A 99 28.09 17.61 7.70
N TRP A 100 28.03 18.20 8.90
CA TRP A 100 27.28 17.71 10.06
C TRP A 100 25.79 18.01 9.91
N LEU A 101 25.46 19.12 9.23
CA LEU A 101 24.09 19.48 8.85
C LEU A 101 23.49 18.54 7.79
N ARG A 102 24.29 17.68 7.12
CA ARG A 102 23.77 16.67 6.19
C ARG A 102 22.83 15.67 6.88
N ARG A 103 23.09 15.35 8.15
CA ARG A 103 22.28 14.40 8.93
C ARG A 103 20.90 14.97 9.29
N TYR A 104 20.80 16.29 9.50
CA TYR A 104 19.56 16.99 9.80
C TYR A 104 18.79 17.42 8.54
N LEU A 105 19.50 17.78 7.46
CA LEU A 105 18.90 18.21 6.20
C LEU A 105 18.80 17.04 5.20
N ARG A 106 18.08 15.98 5.58
CA ARG A 106 17.74 14.87 4.66
C ARG A 106 17.00 15.40 3.44
N GLN A 107 17.45 14.97 2.26
CA GLN A 107 16.75 15.19 1.01
C GLN A 107 15.57 14.22 0.86
N ARG A 108 14.71 14.51 -0.10
CA ARG A 108 13.59 13.66 -0.49
C ARG A 108 13.74 13.41 -1.98
N CYS A 109 13.34 12.22 -2.42
CA CYS A 109 13.34 11.95 -3.85
C CYS A 109 12.44 12.96 -4.58
N THR A 110 12.95 13.54 -5.67
CA THR A 110 12.26 14.56 -6.46
C THR A 110 10.97 14.05 -7.11
N LEU A 111 10.84 12.73 -7.31
CA LEU A 111 9.68 12.11 -7.97
C LEU A 111 8.63 11.55 -7.01
N CYS A 112 9.03 10.80 -5.98
CA CYS A 112 8.10 10.13 -5.06
C CYS A 112 8.03 10.77 -3.67
N GLY A 113 8.93 11.72 -3.36
CA GLY A 113 8.98 12.38 -2.06
C GLY A 113 9.42 11.48 -0.90
N THR A 114 9.89 10.26 -1.18
CA THR A 114 10.39 9.35 -0.14
C THR A 114 11.63 9.95 0.53
N PRO A 115 11.79 9.75 1.85
CA PRO A 115 12.96 10.25 2.56
C PRO A 115 14.24 9.53 2.10
N GLU A 116 15.36 10.27 2.12
CA GLU A 116 16.70 9.78 1.74
C GLU A 116 17.07 8.49 2.50
N THR A 117 17.15 7.38 1.76
CA THR A 117 17.79 6.11 2.14
C THR A 117 19.23 6.07 1.61
N PRO A 118 20.14 5.28 2.21
CA PRO A 118 21.56 5.25 1.83
C PRO A 118 21.85 4.84 0.37
N ARG A 119 20.84 4.37 -0.38
CA ARG A 119 20.94 3.97 -1.78
C ARG A 119 20.40 5.02 -2.78
N HIS A 120 20.22 6.27 -2.36
CA HIS A 120 19.80 7.32 -3.28
C HIS A 120 20.93 7.68 -4.24
N GLN A 121 20.63 7.74 -5.54
CA GLN A 121 21.59 8.19 -6.55
C GLN A 121 21.38 9.68 -6.85
N PRO A 122 22.41 10.52 -6.70
CA PRO A 122 22.35 11.90 -7.14
C PRO A 122 22.40 11.98 -8.66
N CYS A 123 21.84 13.06 -9.22
CA CYS A 123 22.01 13.36 -10.64
C CYS A 123 23.51 13.50 -10.98
N PRO A 124 24.00 12.94 -12.10
CA PRO A 124 25.41 13.04 -12.52
C PRO A 124 25.79 14.47 -12.93
N ASN A 125 24.82 15.35 -13.16
CA ASN A 125 25.09 16.75 -13.49
C ASN A 125 25.44 17.54 -12.21
N PRO A 126 26.64 18.14 -12.10
CA PRO A 126 27.09 18.87 -10.89
C PRO A 126 26.25 20.11 -10.58
N ASP A 127 25.54 20.67 -11.57
CA ASP A 127 24.64 21.81 -11.40
C ASP A 127 23.23 21.40 -10.96
N CYS A 128 22.91 20.10 -11.02
CA CYS A 128 21.61 19.57 -10.66
C CYS A 128 21.62 18.95 -9.25
N SER A 129 20.95 19.59 -8.29
CA SER A 129 20.84 19.07 -6.92
C SER A 129 19.74 18.01 -6.74
N ALA A 130 19.29 17.37 -7.82
CA ALA A 130 18.22 16.37 -7.79
C ALA A 130 18.74 15.02 -7.28
N SER A 131 17.98 14.39 -6.38
CA SER A 131 18.23 13.04 -5.89
C SER A 131 17.06 12.10 -6.18
N TYR A 132 17.38 10.87 -6.58
CA TYR A 132 16.41 9.86 -6.97
C TYR A 132 16.51 8.63 -6.07
N CYS A 133 15.38 7.98 -5.86
CA CYS A 133 15.28 6.69 -5.20
C CYS A 133 15.68 5.56 -6.18
N GLU A 134 16.14 4.38 -5.74
CA GLU A 134 16.50 3.27 -6.66
C GLU A 134 15.35 2.86 -7.58
N SER A 135 14.11 2.87 -7.09
CA SER A 135 12.94 2.55 -7.93
C SER A 135 12.53 3.70 -8.87
N CYS A 136 13.14 4.87 -8.73
CA CYS A 136 12.83 6.10 -9.46
C CYS A 136 13.92 6.52 -10.46
N TRP A 137 15.14 6.02 -10.27
CA TRP A 137 16.29 6.19 -11.17
C TRP A 137 16.09 5.31 -12.40
#